data_AF-A0A6H2BZB0-F1
#
_entry.id   AF-A0A6H2BZB0-F1
#
_cell.length_a   1.000
_cell.length_b   1.000
_cell.length_c   1.000
_cell.angle_alpha   90.00
_cell.angle_beta   90.00
_cell.angle_gamma   90.00
#
_symmetry.space_group_name_H-M   'P 1'
#
loop_
_entity.id
_entity.type
_entity.pdbx_description
1 polymer ?
#
loop_
_entity_poly.entity_id
_entity_poly.type
_entity_poly.pdbx_seq_one_letter_code
_entity_poly.pdbx_strand_id
1 'polypeptide(L)'
;MVLIIGNIQKKAHLISGQTHLNSVIHAQQGFQPLVTKINNRQNLCPVSILKIRCACPAPYICVGDVKNGLINLESAVKIPISMNDVDKPVGLQVGDILFTRKGSFGNSAVVTELEVNGIISSEIMLVRLNSIYKETILPEYVSLFLNSKFGYLQVERRVHGVAYYSISQPDLANLLIPILPRNQQQKIVENIKSSFSLKLKSKQLLEIAKIGVEKAIETDEATATAWINQQLAALGINSLDE
;
A
#
# COMPACT_ATOMS: atom_id res chain seq x y z
N MET A 1 -11.41 -17.07 -20.31
CA MET A 1 -11.46 -15.65 -20.70
C MET A 1 -10.16 -14.99 -20.25
N VAL A 2 -9.50 -14.20 -21.08
CA VAL A 2 -8.21 -13.55 -20.76
C VAL A 2 -8.45 -12.05 -20.64
N LEU A 3 -7.99 -11.44 -19.54
CA LEU A 3 -8.07 -9.98 -19.37
C LEU A 3 -6.86 -9.33 -20.05
N ILE A 4 -7.13 -8.28 -20.83
CA ILE A 4 -6.13 -7.29 -21.29
C ILE A 4 -6.34 -6.04 -20.42
N ILE A 5 -5.27 -5.53 -19.82
CA ILE A 5 -5.29 -4.45 -18.81
C ILE A 5 -5.61 -3.05 -19.42
N GLY A 6 -5.78 -2.95 -20.75
CA GLY A 6 -5.92 -1.66 -21.45
C GLY A 6 -7.23 -0.90 -21.22
N ASN A 7 -7.18 0.20 -20.46
CA ASN A 7 -7.34 1.58 -20.97
C ASN A 7 -6.90 2.60 -19.89
N ILE A 8 -5.67 3.12 -19.95
CA ILE A 8 -5.11 4.06 -18.94
C ILE A 8 -4.80 5.41 -19.61
N GLN A 9 -5.39 6.48 -19.06
CA GLN A 9 -5.25 7.87 -19.51
C GLN A 9 -3.79 8.35 -19.39
N LYS A 10 -3.33 9.07 -20.43
CA LYS A 10 -1.95 9.53 -20.62
C LYS A 10 -1.53 10.61 -19.61
N LYS A 11 -0.23 10.53 -19.28
CA LYS A 11 0.76 11.62 -19.07
C LYS A 11 0.97 12.14 -17.63
N ALA A 12 2.11 11.72 -17.06
CA ALA A 12 2.93 12.55 -16.18
C ALA A 12 4.01 13.22 -17.04
N HIS A 13 4.09 14.55 -17.01
CA HIS A 13 5.27 15.29 -17.45
C HIS A 13 5.51 16.43 -16.46
N LEU A 14 6.46 16.21 -15.56
CA LEU A 14 7.16 17.29 -14.87
C LEU A 14 8.05 17.98 -15.91
N ILE A 15 7.88 19.30 -16.09
CA ILE A 15 8.81 20.14 -16.83
C ILE A 15 9.16 21.34 -15.94
N SER A 16 10.46 21.51 -15.78
CA SER A 16 11.21 22.65 -15.26
C SER A 16 10.92 23.99 -15.96
N GLY A 17 11.05 25.10 -15.23
CA GLY A 17 11.64 26.33 -15.79
C GLY A 17 10.75 27.57 -15.92
N GLN A 18 11.15 28.60 -15.16
CA GLN A 18 11.31 30.02 -15.52
C GLN A 18 10.11 31.02 -15.62
N THR A 19 10.31 32.09 -14.84
CA THR A 19 10.13 33.54 -15.10
C THR A 19 8.77 34.26 -15.08
N HIS A 20 8.68 35.18 -14.10
CA HIS A 20 8.28 36.60 -14.15
C HIS A 20 6.88 37.09 -14.61
N LEU A 21 6.31 37.89 -13.69
CA LEU A 21 5.64 39.20 -13.83
C LEU A 21 4.18 39.30 -14.31
N ASN A 22 3.43 40.02 -13.46
CA ASN A 22 2.27 40.89 -13.73
C ASN A 22 0.96 40.19 -14.12
N SER A 23 -0.24 40.63 -13.74
CA SER A 23 -0.78 41.68 -12.86
C SER A 23 -2.31 41.48 -12.94
N VAL A 24 -3.08 42.36 -12.30
CA VAL A 24 -4.52 42.60 -12.47
C VAL A 24 -5.44 41.98 -11.41
N ILE A 25 -5.92 42.93 -10.61
CA ILE A 25 -6.93 42.93 -9.56
C ILE A 25 -8.33 43.05 -10.23
N HIS A 26 -9.38 42.79 -9.45
CA HIS A 26 -10.83 43.00 -9.65
C HIS A 26 -11.59 41.68 -9.88
N ALA A 27 -12.72 41.37 -9.23
CA ALA A 27 -13.67 42.15 -8.44
C ALA A 27 -14.38 41.19 -7.44
N GLN A 28 -14.65 41.64 -6.20
CA GLN A 28 -15.99 41.86 -5.58
C GLN A 28 -17.07 40.80 -5.85
N GLN A 29 -17.98 40.42 -4.94
CA GLN A 29 -18.28 40.60 -3.52
C GLN A 29 -19.51 39.67 -3.29
N GLY A 30 -19.66 39.07 -2.12
CA GLY A 30 -20.85 38.30 -1.75
C GLY A 30 -20.90 37.96 -0.26
N PHE A 31 -21.64 38.78 0.48
CA PHE A 31 -22.06 38.74 1.90
C PHE A 31 -22.64 37.36 2.34
N GLN A 32 -22.73 36.87 3.58
CA GLN A 32 -22.41 37.24 5.00
C GLN A 32 -22.57 35.95 5.87
N PRO A 33 -22.23 35.94 7.18
CA PRO A 33 -21.86 34.76 7.97
C PRO A 33 -23.00 34.17 8.82
N LEU A 34 -22.80 32.96 9.34
CA LEU A 34 -23.48 32.47 10.53
C LEU A 34 -22.45 31.95 11.53
N VAL A 35 -22.19 32.73 12.58
CA VAL A 35 -21.45 32.31 13.77
C VAL A 35 -22.44 31.63 14.71
N THR A 36 -22.06 30.50 15.31
CA THR A 36 -22.50 30.22 16.69
C THR A 36 -21.36 29.53 17.43
N LYS A 37 -20.84 30.20 18.46
CA LYS A 37 -19.90 29.66 19.44
C LYS A 37 -20.59 28.54 20.24
N ILE A 38 -19.92 27.40 20.43
CA ILE A 38 -20.12 26.56 21.62
C ILE A 38 -18.74 26.10 22.13
N ASN A 39 -18.59 26.20 23.45
CA ASN A 39 -17.40 26.10 24.27
C ASN A 39 -16.74 24.71 24.36
N ASN A 40 -15.44 24.75 24.70
CA ASN A 40 -14.60 23.70 25.30
C ASN A 40 -15.32 22.67 26.18
N ARG A 41 -15.08 21.37 25.91
CA ARG A 41 -14.60 20.39 26.90
C ARG A 41 -13.80 19.29 26.21
N GLN A 42 -12.73 18.87 26.89
CA GLN A 42 -11.80 17.83 26.49
C GLN A 42 -12.44 16.44 26.53
N ASN A 43 -11.87 15.57 25.71
CA ASN A 43 -11.80 14.11 25.76
C ASN A 43 -12.79 13.27 24.93
N LEU A 44 -12.14 12.30 24.27
CA LEU A 44 -12.60 11.19 23.44
C LEU A 44 -13.00 11.54 22.01
N CYS A 45 -12.30 10.90 21.07
CA CYS A 45 -12.74 10.71 19.69
C CYS A 45 -13.86 9.68 19.65
N PRO A 46 -15.03 10.02 19.09
CA PRO A 46 -15.87 9.05 18.41
C PRO A 46 -16.07 9.46 16.95
N VAL A 47 -16.40 8.45 16.15
CA VAL A 47 -16.60 8.49 14.70
C VAL A 47 -17.66 9.54 14.32
N SER A 48 -17.25 10.68 13.77
CA SER A 48 -18.07 11.52 12.88
C SER A 48 -17.28 12.71 12.35
N ILE A 49 -17.06 12.73 11.03
CA ILE A 49 -16.83 13.88 10.13
C ILE A 49 -16.35 15.16 10.85
N LEU A 50 -15.04 15.25 11.08
CA LEU A 50 -14.38 16.55 11.25
C LEU A 50 -13.06 16.52 10.49
N LYS A 51 -12.99 17.39 9.47
CA LYS A 51 -11.84 17.62 8.59
C LYS A 51 -10.75 18.33 9.39
N ILE A 52 -10.10 17.62 10.30
CA ILE A 52 -8.94 18.12 11.01
C ILE A 52 -7.80 18.16 10.00
N ARG A 53 -7.40 19.39 9.63
CA ARG A 53 -6.17 19.69 8.89
C ARG A 53 -4.96 19.39 9.78
N CYS A 54 -4.70 18.12 10.03
CA CYS A 54 -3.35 17.69 10.33
C CYS A 54 -2.66 17.48 8.99
N ALA A 55 -1.63 18.28 8.70
CA ALA A 55 -0.65 17.93 7.68
C ALA A 55 0.17 16.75 8.22
N CYS A 56 -0.49 15.58 8.35
CA CYS A 56 0.21 14.33 8.62
C CYS A 56 1.13 14.09 7.43
N PRO A 57 2.44 13.95 7.64
CA PRO A 57 3.38 13.68 6.56
C PRO A 57 2.93 12.46 5.76
N ALA A 58 2.73 12.61 4.46
CA ALA A 58 2.33 11.53 3.59
C ALA A 58 3.50 10.54 3.41
N PRO A 59 3.27 9.21 3.52
CA PRO A 59 4.31 8.24 3.24
C PRO A 59 4.63 8.24 1.73
N TYR A 60 5.91 8.32 1.40
CA TYR A 60 6.41 8.20 0.04
C TYR A 60 6.84 6.77 -0.23
N ILE A 61 6.06 6.08 -1.05
CA ILE A 61 6.19 4.67 -1.35
C ILE A 61 7.18 4.51 -2.51
N CYS A 62 8.31 3.89 -2.24
CA CYS A 62 9.35 3.60 -3.21
C CYS A 62 9.30 2.14 -3.68
N VAL A 63 10.08 1.82 -4.72
CA VAL A 63 10.21 0.44 -5.26
C VAL A 63 10.59 -0.57 -4.17
N GLY A 64 11.39 -0.16 -3.19
CA GLY A 64 11.81 -1.03 -2.07
C GLY A 64 10.68 -1.44 -1.13
N ASP A 65 9.60 -0.65 -1.07
CA ASP A 65 8.48 -0.82 -0.16
C ASP A 65 7.40 -1.77 -0.75
N VAL A 66 7.40 -1.98 -2.07
CA VAL A 66 6.44 -2.86 -2.77
C VAL A 66 7.09 -4.23 -3.00
N LYS A 67 6.75 -5.21 -2.15
CA LYS A 67 7.32 -6.56 -2.23
C LYS A 67 6.33 -7.63 -1.81
N ASN A 68 6.38 -8.79 -2.48
CA ASN A 68 5.61 -9.99 -2.12
C ASN A 68 4.11 -9.74 -1.94
N GLY A 69 3.48 -8.86 -2.74
CA GLY A 69 2.05 -8.58 -2.60
C GLY A 69 1.69 -7.56 -1.51
N LEU A 70 2.66 -7.03 -0.77
CA LEU A 70 2.46 -6.11 0.34
C LEU A 70 3.20 -4.78 0.10
N ILE A 71 2.67 -3.72 0.73
CA ILE A 71 3.28 -2.40 0.77
C ILE A 71 3.79 -2.20 2.20
N ASN A 72 5.09 -1.95 2.35
CA ASN A 72 5.69 -1.67 3.65
C ASN A 72 5.75 -0.17 3.91
N LEU A 73 4.89 0.33 4.79
CA LEU A 73 4.90 1.74 5.18
C LEU A 73 5.86 2.06 6.33
N GLU A 74 6.36 1.05 7.05
CA GLU A 74 7.27 1.27 8.19
C GLU A 74 8.62 1.84 7.74
N SER A 75 9.10 1.40 6.58
CA SER A 75 10.33 1.89 5.94
C SER A 75 10.13 3.15 5.09
N ALA A 76 8.88 3.56 4.86
CA ALA A 76 8.58 4.62 3.92
C ALA A 76 9.02 6.00 4.44
N VAL A 77 9.72 6.75 3.60
CA VAL A 77 10.12 8.13 3.90
C VAL A 77 8.87 9.00 3.97
N LYS A 78 8.73 9.81 5.03
CA LYS A 78 7.59 10.70 5.20
C LYS A 78 7.88 12.07 4.61
N ILE A 79 7.01 12.56 3.73
CA ILE A 79 7.17 13.85 3.07
C ILE A 79 6.13 14.84 3.61
N PRO A 80 6.50 16.10 3.89
CA PRO A 80 5.58 17.14 4.37
C PRO A 80 4.72 17.72 3.23
N ILE A 81 4.13 16.86 2.39
CA ILE A 81 3.15 17.26 1.37
C ILE A 81 1.76 16.94 1.91
N SER A 82 0.85 17.89 1.76
CA SER A 82 -0.56 17.69 2.10
C SER A 82 -1.27 16.99 0.93
N MET A 83 -2.15 16.04 1.22
CA MET A 83 -2.89 15.33 0.16
C MET A 83 -3.81 16.23 -0.68
N ASN A 84 -4.01 17.49 -0.26
CA ASN A 84 -4.70 18.51 -1.06
C ASN A 84 -3.87 19.04 -2.24
N ASP A 85 -2.55 18.87 -2.19
CA ASP A 85 -1.62 19.28 -3.26
C ASP A 85 -1.39 18.16 -4.28
N VAL A 86 -1.90 16.96 -3.98
CA VAL A 86 -1.90 15.81 -4.89
C VAL A 86 -3.17 15.88 -5.73
N ASP A 87 -3.00 15.94 -7.05
CA ASP A 87 -4.12 15.90 -7.99
C ASP A 87 -5.05 14.71 -7.67
N LYS A 88 -6.35 14.97 -7.50
CA LYS A 88 -7.40 13.96 -7.23
C LYS A 88 -7.33 12.68 -8.09
N PRO A 89 -6.94 12.72 -9.39
CA PRO A 89 -6.76 11.49 -10.17
C PRO A 89 -5.55 10.61 -9.77
N VAL A 90 -4.55 11.17 -9.07
CA VAL A 90 -3.30 10.50 -8.68
C VAL A 90 -3.38 9.89 -7.29
N GLY A 91 -4.38 10.27 -6.49
CA GLY A 91 -4.63 9.69 -5.18
C GLY A 91 -4.89 8.18 -5.22
N LEU A 92 -4.25 7.46 -4.30
CA LEU A 92 -4.44 6.03 -4.13
C LEU A 92 -5.85 5.71 -3.62
N GLN A 93 -6.45 4.67 -4.17
CA GLN A 93 -7.76 4.14 -3.77
C GLN A 93 -7.61 2.69 -3.32
N VAL A 94 -8.44 2.28 -2.37
CA VAL A 94 -8.52 0.87 -1.95
C VAL A 94 -8.81 0.00 -3.16
N GLY A 95 -8.00 -1.05 -3.33
CA GLY A 95 -8.08 -1.97 -4.47
C GLY A 95 -7.27 -1.53 -5.69
N ASP A 96 -6.59 -0.39 -5.66
CA ASP A 96 -5.55 -0.09 -6.65
C ASP A 96 -4.39 -1.07 -6.51
N ILE A 97 -3.75 -1.38 -7.63
CA ILE A 97 -2.58 -2.26 -7.67
C ILE A 97 -1.36 -1.40 -8.01
N LEU A 98 -0.39 -1.38 -7.11
CA LEU A 98 0.92 -0.79 -7.37
C LEU A 98 1.78 -1.83 -8.08
N PHE A 99 2.48 -1.42 -9.13
CA PHE A 99 3.35 -2.28 -9.92
C PHE A 99 4.71 -1.60 -10.17
N THR A 100 5.81 -2.25 -9.82
CA THR A 100 7.15 -1.67 -9.98
C THR A 100 7.61 -1.78 -11.44
N ARG A 101 7.79 -0.64 -12.10
CA ARG A 101 8.16 -0.58 -13.52
C ARG A 101 9.66 -0.49 -13.79
N LYS A 102 10.44 -0.06 -12.80
CA LYS A 102 11.89 0.23 -12.89
C LYS A 102 12.60 -0.22 -11.62
N GLY A 103 13.89 -0.55 -11.72
CA GLY A 103 14.67 -1.08 -10.59
C GLY A 103 14.34 -2.54 -10.32
N SER A 104 13.89 -2.88 -9.10
CA SER A 104 13.33 -4.21 -8.80
C SER A 104 11.93 -4.33 -9.41
N PHE A 105 11.88 -4.45 -10.75
CA PHE A 105 10.67 -4.48 -11.56
C PHE A 105 9.86 -5.76 -11.36
N GLY A 106 8.57 -5.72 -11.69
CA GLY A 106 7.69 -6.88 -11.69
C GLY A 106 7.09 -7.23 -10.32
N ASN A 107 7.38 -6.45 -9.28
CA ASN A 107 6.69 -6.58 -8.00
C ASN A 107 5.35 -5.86 -8.07
N SER A 108 4.35 -6.44 -7.42
CA SER A 108 3.05 -5.81 -7.27
C SER A 108 2.48 -5.96 -5.87
N ALA A 109 1.63 -5.03 -5.46
CA ALA A 109 0.89 -5.08 -4.21
C ALA A 109 -0.43 -4.30 -4.34
N VAL A 110 -1.41 -4.64 -3.50
CA VAL A 110 -2.72 -3.98 -3.48
C VAL A 110 -2.76 -2.91 -2.40
N VAL A 111 -3.28 -1.75 -2.74
CA VAL A 111 -3.55 -0.64 -1.83
C VAL A 111 -4.73 -1.00 -0.93
N THR A 112 -4.52 -0.89 0.39
CA THR A 112 -5.54 -1.02 1.42
C THR A 112 -5.86 0.35 2.01
N GLU A 113 -6.72 0.40 3.03
CA GLU A 113 -7.05 1.62 3.77
C GLU A 113 -5.84 2.29 4.41
N LEU A 114 -4.78 1.53 4.69
CA LEU A 114 -3.55 2.04 5.31
C LEU A 114 -2.72 2.90 4.34
N GLU A 115 -2.77 2.61 3.04
CA GLU A 115 -1.92 3.23 2.03
C GLU A 115 -2.60 4.38 1.26
N VAL A 116 -3.89 4.65 1.47
CA VAL A 116 -4.66 5.63 0.66
C VAL A 116 -4.08 7.05 0.67
N ASN A 117 -3.37 7.42 1.75
CA ASN A 117 -2.71 8.71 1.89
C ASN A 117 -1.26 8.70 1.40
N GLY A 118 -0.81 7.62 0.78
CA GLY A 118 0.55 7.46 0.26
C GLY A 118 0.75 8.11 -1.10
N ILE A 119 1.97 8.58 -1.33
CA ILE A 119 2.44 9.12 -2.61
C ILE A 119 3.41 8.11 -3.20
N ILE A 120 3.18 7.69 -4.45
CA ILE A 120 4.03 6.68 -5.11
C ILE A 120 5.19 7.32 -5.86
N SER A 121 6.33 6.66 -5.86
CA SER A 121 7.48 7.06 -6.66
C SER A 121 7.21 6.91 -8.15
N SER A 122 7.97 7.65 -8.97
CA SER A 122 7.83 7.61 -10.42
C SER A 122 8.09 6.21 -10.99
N GLU A 123 8.82 5.36 -10.29
CA GLU A 123 9.21 4.00 -10.68
C GLU A 123 8.11 2.97 -10.40
N ILE A 124 6.97 3.42 -9.87
CA ILE A 124 5.78 2.62 -9.63
C ILE A 124 4.67 3.07 -10.60
N MET A 125 3.98 2.11 -11.19
CA MET A 125 2.77 2.32 -11.96
C MET A 125 1.55 1.98 -11.10
N LEU A 126 0.51 2.80 -11.21
CA LEU A 126 -0.80 2.51 -10.64
C LEU A 126 -1.67 1.81 -11.68
N VAL A 127 -2.16 0.63 -11.33
CA VAL A 127 -3.10 -0.17 -12.14
C VAL A 127 -4.44 -0.18 -11.41
N ARG A 128 -5.45 0.45 -12.02
CA ARG A 128 -6.81 0.50 -11.48
C ARG A 128 -7.74 -0.33 -12.36
N LEU A 129 -8.44 -1.27 -11.74
CA LEU A 129 -9.43 -2.09 -12.45
C LEU A 129 -10.61 -1.22 -12.90
N ASN A 130 -10.96 -1.33 -14.18
CA ASN A 130 -12.16 -0.71 -14.73
C ASN A 130 -13.40 -1.25 -13.99
N SER A 131 -14.40 -0.39 -13.75
CA SER A 131 -15.66 -0.72 -13.09
C SER A 131 -16.33 -2.00 -13.64
N ILE A 132 -16.20 -2.28 -14.93
CA ILE A 132 -16.76 -3.49 -15.56
C ILE A 132 -16.16 -4.78 -14.96
N TYR A 133 -14.88 -4.75 -14.59
CA TYR A 133 -14.17 -5.92 -14.07
C TYR A 133 -14.19 -6.04 -12.56
N LYS A 134 -14.59 -5.00 -11.81
CA LYS A 134 -14.63 -5.02 -10.35
C LYS A 134 -15.48 -6.14 -9.78
N GLU A 135 -16.57 -6.50 -10.47
CA GLU A 135 -17.45 -7.60 -10.05
C GLU A 135 -17.00 -8.98 -10.51
N THR A 136 -15.98 -9.07 -11.38
CA THR A 136 -15.53 -10.36 -11.92
C THR A 136 -14.15 -10.74 -11.40
N ILE A 137 -13.32 -9.76 -11.05
CA ILE A 137 -11.90 -9.96 -10.78
C ILE A 137 -11.52 -9.24 -9.49
N LEU A 138 -10.89 -9.98 -8.58
CA LEU A 138 -10.33 -9.40 -7.36
C LEU A 138 -8.97 -8.75 -7.63
N PRO A 139 -8.69 -7.55 -7.11
CA PRO A 139 -7.38 -6.91 -7.28
C PRO A 139 -6.25 -7.73 -6.64
N GLU A 140 -6.51 -8.40 -5.50
CA GLU A 140 -5.52 -9.29 -4.87
C GLU A 140 -5.17 -10.49 -5.75
N TYR A 141 -6.14 -11.01 -6.51
CA TYR A 141 -5.89 -12.08 -7.47
C TYR A 141 -4.98 -11.61 -8.61
N VAL A 142 -5.21 -10.40 -9.14
CA VAL A 142 -4.36 -9.82 -10.20
C VAL A 142 -2.94 -9.61 -9.68
N SER A 143 -2.77 -8.99 -8.51
CA SER A 143 -1.45 -8.78 -7.91
C SER A 143 -0.73 -10.12 -7.66
N LEU A 144 -1.43 -11.13 -7.15
CA LEU A 144 -0.87 -12.47 -7.01
C LEU A 144 -0.37 -13.03 -8.34
N PHE A 145 -1.19 -12.96 -9.39
CA PHE A 145 -0.81 -13.48 -10.69
C PHE A 145 0.43 -12.77 -11.24
N LEU A 146 0.50 -11.44 -11.12
CA LEU A 146 1.66 -10.65 -11.55
C LEU A 146 2.94 -11.04 -10.78
N ASN A 147 2.81 -11.33 -9.48
CA ASN A 147 3.92 -11.81 -8.64
C ASN A 147 4.26 -13.30 -8.86
N SER A 148 3.41 -14.06 -9.56
CA SER A 148 3.66 -15.47 -9.85
C SER A 148 4.75 -15.62 -10.91
N LYS A 149 5.33 -16.82 -11.01
CA LYS A 149 6.29 -17.16 -12.07
C LYS A 149 5.74 -16.84 -13.47
N PHE A 150 4.45 -17.09 -13.71
CA PHE A 150 3.85 -16.85 -15.03
C PHE A 150 3.64 -15.36 -15.33
N GLY A 151 3.24 -14.56 -14.35
CA GLY A 151 3.14 -13.12 -14.49
C GLY A 151 4.52 -12.50 -14.71
N TYR A 152 5.49 -12.88 -13.89
CA TYR A 152 6.87 -12.41 -13.99
C TYR A 152 7.49 -12.73 -15.36
N LEU A 153 7.34 -13.96 -15.87
CA LEU A 153 7.86 -14.33 -17.20
C LEU A 153 7.24 -13.49 -18.33
N GLN A 154 5.96 -13.09 -18.21
CA GLN A 154 5.35 -12.21 -19.21
C GLN A 154 5.90 -10.79 -19.15
N VAL A 155 6.21 -10.29 -17.94
CA VAL A 155 6.84 -8.99 -17.71
C VAL A 155 8.27 -9.02 -18.25
N GLU A 156 9.08 -10.00 -17.84
CA GLU A 156 10.49 -10.15 -18.23
C GLU A 156 10.67 -10.12 -19.76
N ARG A 157 9.79 -10.79 -20.52
CA ARG A 157 9.82 -10.80 -21.99
C ARG A 157 9.52 -9.46 -22.65
N ARG A 158 8.92 -8.52 -21.93
CA ARG A 158 8.49 -7.19 -22.42
C ARG A 158 9.26 -6.04 -21.79
N VAL A 159 10.19 -6.34 -20.89
CA VAL A 159 11.06 -5.35 -20.29
C VAL A 159 12.12 -4.95 -21.31
N HIS A 160 12.39 -3.65 -21.39
CA HIS A 160 13.40 -3.06 -22.26
C HIS A 160 14.60 -2.57 -21.45
N GLY A 161 15.77 -2.52 -22.08
CA GLY A 161 17.01 -2.00 -21.51
C GLY A 161 18.03 -3.09 -21.19
N VAL A 162 19.31 -2.73 -21.21
CA VAL A 162 20.44 -3.66 -20.93
C VAL A 162 20.97 -3.46 -19.51
N ALA A 163 21.20 -2.21 -19.09
CA ALA A 163 21.68 -1.87 -17.75
C ALA A 163 20.56 -1.35 -16.83
N TYR A 164 19.47 -0.81 -17.40
CA TYR A 164 18.35 -0.25 -16.66
C TYR A 164 17.03 -0.75 -17.21
N TYR A 165 16.58 -1.88 -16.65
CA TYR A 165 15.36 -2.54 -17.04
C TYR A 165 14.12 -1.68 -16.75
N SER A 166 13.25 -1.53 -17.75
CA SER A 166 11.97 -0.86 -17.58
C SER A 166 10.88 -1.43 -18.47
N ILE A 167 9.66 -1.46 -17.95
CA ILE A 167 8.46 -1.83 -18.73
C ILE A 167 7.60 -0.60 -19.01
N SER A 168 7.07 -0.53 -20.23
CA SER A 168 6.20 0.56 -20.67
C SER A 168 4.75 0.34 -20.25
N GLN A 169 3.93 1.40 -20.18
CA GLN A 169 2.51 1.26 -19.86
C GLN A 169 1.75 0.41 -20.90
N PRO A 170 1.99 0.58 -22.23
CA PRO A 170 1.40 -0.32 -23.23
C PRO A 170 1.78 -1.79 -23.04
N ASP A 171 3.04 -2.07 -22.69
CA ASP A 171 3.49 -3.45 -22.48
C ASP A 171 2.84 -4.09 -21.26
N LEU A 172 2.71 -3.33 -20.17
CA LEU A 172 1.96 -3.75 -18.99
C LEU A 172 0.48 -3.96 -19.33
N ALA A 173 -0.11 -3.08 -20.14
CA ALA A 173 -1.52 -3.19 -20.56
C ALA A 173 -1.80 -4.46 -21.37
N ASN A 174 -0.79 -4.99 -22.07
CA ASN A 174 -0.87 -6.18 -22.93
C ASN A 174 -0.52 -7.50 -22.23
N LEU A 175 -0.34 -7.48 -20.91
CA LEU A 175 -0.19 -8.73 -20.14
C LEU A 175 -1.49 -9.52 -20.16
N LEU A 176 -1.37 -10.84 -20.25
CA LEU A 176 -2.50 -11.76 -20.27
C LEU A 176 -2.72 -12.30 -18.87
N ILE A 177 -3.86 -11.96 -18.28
CA ILE A 177 -4.27 -12.49 -16.97
C ILE A 177 -5.37 -13.53 -17.17
N PRO A 178 -5.18 -14.79 -16.72
CA PRO A 178 -6.23 -15.79 -16.77
C PRO A 178 -7.36 -15.42 -15.79
N ILE A 179 -8.61 -15.42 -16.25
CA ILE A 179 -9.75 -15.12 -15.40
C ILE A 179 -10.33 -16.44 -14.88
N LEU A 180 -10.14 -16.70 -13.59
CA LEU A 180 -10.77 -17.81 -12.88
C LEU A 180 -12.18 -17.43 -12.40
N PRO A 181 -13.07 -18.40 -12.11
CA PRO A 181 -14.33 -18.14 -11.41
C PRO A 181 -14.11 -17.40 -10.08
N ARG A 182 -15.01 -16.46 -9.74
CA ARG A 182 -14.84 -15.57 -8.57
C ARG A 182 -14.67 -16.32 -7.24
N ASN A 183 -15.38 -17.44 -7.07
CA ASN A 183 -15.23 -18.31 -5.89
C ASN A 183 -13.83 -18.92 -5.76
N GLN A 184 -13.20 -19.30 -6.88
CA GLN A 184 -11.83 -19.81 -6.88
C GLN A 184 -10.84 -18.68 -6.57
N GLN A 185 -11.06 -17.49 -7.13
CA GLN A 185 -10.26 -16.31 -6.80
C GLN A 185 -10.32 -16.00 -5.30
N GLN A 186 -11.51 -16.00 -4.69
CA GLN A 186 -11.71 -15.78 -3.25
C GLN A 186 -10.93 -16.78 -2.40
N LYS A 187 -11.08 -18.08 -2.70
CA LYS A 187 -10.36 -19.15 -1.99
C LYS A 187 -8.84 -18.98 -2.06
N ILE A 188 -8.33 -18.59 -3.23
CA ILE A 188 -6.89 -18.31 -3.40
C ILE A 188 -6.46 -17.13 -2.53
N VAL A 189 -7.21 -16.02 -2.57
CA VAL A 189 -6.91 -14.81 -1.80
C VAL A 189 -6.96 -15.09 -0.29
N GLU A 190 -7.94 -15.87 0.17
CA GLU A 190 -8.06 -16.30 1.57
C GLU A 190 -6.85 -17.11 2.01
N ASN A 191 -6.44 -18.14 1.24
CA ASN A 191 -5.27 -18.95 1.55
C ASN A 191 -3.99 -18.11 1.67
N ILE A 192 -3.84 -17.10 0.82
CA ILE A 192 -2.69 -16.20 0.86
C ILE A 192 -2.73 -15.30 2.08
N LYS A 193 -3.89 -14.72 2.40
CA LYS A 193 -4.08 -13.93 3.63
C LYS A 193 -3.75 -14.76 4.87
N SER A 194 -4.21 -16.00 4.94
CA SER A 194 -3.87 -16.95 6.00
C SER A 194 -2.37 -17.25 6.04
N SER A 195 -1.73 -17.48 4.89
CA SER A 195 -0.29 -17.71 4.81
C SER A 195 0.54 -16.54 5.35
N PHE A 196 0.18 -15.30 4.98
CA PHE A 196 0.84 -14.11 5.52
C PHE A 196 0.63 -13.95 7.02
N SER A 197 -0.59 -14.20 7.51
CA SER A 197 -0.89 -14.17 8.95
C SER A 197 -0.04 -15.19 9.73
N LEU A 198 0.04 -16.43 9.25
CA LEU A 198 0.87 -17.48 9.85
C LEU A 198 2.35 -17.13 9.82
N LYS A 199 2.83 -16.55 8.72
CA LYS A 199 4.21 -16.09 8.59
C LYS A 199 4.53 -14.97 9.60
N LEU A 200 3.60 -14.04 9.81
CA LEU A 200 3.77 -12.99 10.81
C LEU A 200 3.83 -13.57 12.23
N LYS A 201 2.89 -14.46 12.56
CA LYS A 201 2.89 -15.18 13.85
C LYS A 201 4.19 -15.95 14.08
N SER A 202 4.68 -16.66 13.07
CA SER A 202 5.96 -17.38 13.14
C SER A 202 7.14 -16.44 13.43
N LYS A 203 7.20 -15.26 12.79
CA LYS A 203 8.23 -14.25 13.08
C LYS A 203 8.13 -13.72 14.50
N GLN A 204 6.93 -13.43 14.99
CA GLN A 204 6.71 -12.95 16.36
C GLN A 204 7.18 -13.99 17.38
N LEU A 205 6.82 -15.26 17.18
CA LEU A 205 7.26 -16.36 18.05
C LEU A 205 8.78 -16.54 18.04
N LEU A 206 9.41 -16.40 16.87
CA LEU A 206 10.87 -16.46 16.75
C LEU A 206 11.55 -15.32 17.54
N GLU A 207 10.99 -14.12 17.48
CA GLU A 207 11.52 -12.97 18.23
C GLU A 207 11.34 -13.15 19.74
N ILE A 208 10.18 -13.64 20.17
CA ILE A 208 9.93 -14.00 21.58
C ILE A 208 10.93 -15.05 22.04
N ALA A 209 11.16 -16.11 21.26
CA ALA A 209 12.12 -17.15 21.62
C ALA A 209 13.55 -16.59 21.73
N LYS A 210 13.95 -15.72 20.80
CA LYS A 210 15.27 -15.07 20.81
C LYS A 210 15.46 -14.21 22.07
N ILE A 211 14.54 -13.30 22.35
CA ILE A 211 14.58 -12.44 23.54
C ILE A 211 14.49 -13.28 24.82
N GLY A 212 13.72 -14.37 24.80
CA GLY A 212 13.63 -15.31 25.90
C GLY A 212 14.98 -15.95 26.25
N VAL A 213 15.74 -16.37 25.24
CA VAL A 213 17.11 -16.90 25.43
C VAL A 213 18.05 -15.82 25.96
N GLU A 214 18.00 -14.61 25.41
CA GLU A 214 18.79 -13.47 25.91
C GLU A 214 18.50 -13.22 27.40
N LYS A 215 17.23 -13.24 27.81
CA LYS A 215 16.81 -13.10 29.21
C LYS A 215 17.31 -14.23 30.10
N ALA A 216 17.27 -15.47 29.63
CA ALA A 216 17.76 -16.62 30.40
C ALA A 216 19.27 -16.52 30.68
N ILE A 217 20.02 -15.95 29.73
CA ILE A 217 21.46 -15.70 29.88
C ILE A 217 21.72 -14.55 30.85
N GLU A 218 20.94 -13.47 30.78
CA GLU A 218 21.14 -12.26 31.60
C GLU A 218 20.63 -12.40 33.05
N THR A 219 19.57 -13.18 33.25
CA THR A 219 18.88 -13.31 34.56
C THR A 219 18.88 -14.75 35.03
N ASP A 220 17.82 -15.50 34.73
CA ASP A 220 17.65 -16.91 35.06
C ASP A 220 16.54 -17.54 34.20
N GLU A 221 16.48 -18.87 34.19
CA GLU A 221 15.50 -19.62 33.39
C GLU A 221 14.05 -19.39 33.83
N ALA A 222 13.78 -19.19 35.12
CA ALA A 222 12.41 -19.02 35.62
C ALA A 222 11.85 -17.66 35.22
N THR A 223 12.65 -16.60 35.34
CA THR A 223 12.30 -15.25 34.88
C THR A 223 12.07 -15.20 33.37
N ALA A 224 12.95 -15.87 32.60
CA ALA A 224 12.80 -15.96 31.15
C ALA A 224 11.51 -16.70 30.74
N THR A 225 11.22 -17.83 31.38
CA THR A 225 10.02 -18.64 31.10
C THR A 225 8.74 -17.88 31.44
N ALA A 226 8.70 -17.20 32.59
CA ALA A 226 7.58 -16.35 32.97
C ALA A 226 7.34 -15.23 31.95
N TRP A 227 8.40 -14.59 31.44
CA TRP A 227 8.30 -13.58 30.40
C TRP A 227 7.79 -14.15 29.07
N ILE A 228 8.29 -15.30 28.63
CA ILE A 228 7.83 -15.97 27.39
C ILE A 228 6.33 -16.28 27.51
N ASN A 229 5.89 -16.91 28.61
CA ASN A 229 4.50 -17.26 28.83
C ASN A 229 3.59 -16.00 28.84
N GLN A 230 4.07 -14.89 29.41
CA GLN A 230 3.36 -13.61 29.34
C GLN A 230 3.20 -13.11 27.89
N GLN A 231 4.23 -13.21 27.05
CA GLN A 231 4.15 -12.82 25.64
C GLN A 231 3.25 -13.75 24.83
N LEU A 232 3.30 -15.06 25.08
CA LEU A 232 2.43 -16.05 24.41
C LEU A 232 0.95 -15.82 24.76
N ALA A 233 0.66 -15.53 26.03
CA ALA A 233 -0.69 -15.18 26.48
C ALA A 233 -1.23 -13.92 25.78
N ALA A 234 -0.38 -12.90 25.57
CA ALA A 234 -0.76 -11.69 24.82
C ALA A 234 -1.07 -11.98 23.34
N LEU A 235 -0.51 -13.06 22.77
CA LEU A 235 -0.82 -13.53 21.42
C LEU A 235 -2.01 -14.51 21.36
N GLY A 236 -2.61 -14.84 22.50
CA GLY A 236 -3.72 -15.80 22.60
C GLY A 236 -3.29 -17.25 22.31
N ILE A 237 -2.05 -17.61 22.62
CA ILE A 237 -1.49 -18.96 22.45
C ILE A 237 -1.40 -19.59 23.84
N ASN A 238 -1.95 -20.80 24.02
CA ASN A 238 -1.88 -21.54 25.28
C ASN A 238 -0.41 -21.84 25.64
N SER A 239 -0.09 -21.73 26.92
CA SER A 239 1.27 -21.91 27.47
C SER A 239 1.83 -23.31 27.21
N LEU A 240 3.16 -23.43 27.24
CA LEU A 240 3.92 -24.67 27.02
C LEU A 240 3.75 -25.72 28.15
N ASP A 241 2.90 -25.45 29.14
CA ASP A 241 2.77 -26.21 30.39
C ASP A 241 1.53 -27.15 30.40
N GLU A 242 0.96 -27.48 29.23
CA GLU A 242 -0.05 -28.56 29.07
C GLU A 242 0.54 -29.81 28.38
#